data_AF-A0A9P8W650-F1
#
_entry.id   AF-A0A9P8W650-F1
#
_cell.length_a   1.000
_cell.length_b   1.000
_cell.length_c   1.000
_cell.angle_alpha   90.00
_cell.angle_beta   90.00
_cell.angle_gamma   90.00
#
_symmetry.space_group_name_H-M   'P 1'
#
loop_
_entity.id
_entity.type
_entity.pdbx_description
1 polymer ?
#
loop_
_entity_poly.entity_id
_entity_poly.type
_entity_poly.pdbx_seq_one_letter_code
_entity_poly.pdbx_strand_id
1 'polypeptide(L)'
;MSSYASSYSSSVSSASSSPLLFQHAEAAVDTNRMGHELDIIKTWFAILNDEERAAALSSITELPCLREIEPMIQTLKERKRDLWRRQEDLVIQPANRTKWVMPAFPRNSEDPKWITKWLRALRLHKYEKCLTGLTPTQVSRLNDAELQELGVDTVGARGKLLRAIQSG
;
A
#
# COMPACT_ATOMS: atom_id res chain seq x y z
N MET A 1 -11.00 26.19 83.11
CA MET A 1 -12.29 25.46 83.13
C MET A 1 -13.04 25.82 81.86
N SER A 2 -13.36 24.79 81.07
CA SER A 2 -14.40 24.71 80.03
C SER A 2 -14.27 25.57 78.75
N SER A 3 -14.73 25.21 77.55
CA SER A 3 -15.01 23.99 76.76
C SER A 3 -15.79 24.48 75.50
N TYR A 4 -15.71 23.74 74.37
CA TYR A 4 -16.68 23.64 73.23
C TYR A 4 -17.06 24.93 72.44
N ALA A 5 -17.49 24.95 71.16
CA ALA A 5 -17.62 24.03 70.03
C ALA A 5 -17.88 24.87 68.74
N SER A 6 -17.72 24.20 67.59
CA SER A 6 -18.00 24.54 66.18
C SER A 6 -18.95 25.70 65.82
N SER A 7 -18.66 26.34 64.66
CA SER A 7 -19.55 26.28 63.49
C SER A 7 -18.88 26.80 62.21
N TYR A 8 -19.15 26.08 61.13
CA TYR A 8 -18.87 26.35 59.73
C TYR A 8 -19.83 27.44 59.19
N SER A 9 -19.32 28.32 58.32
CA SER A 9 -20.17 29.08 57.39
C SER A 9 -19.38 29.51 56.17
N SER A 10 -19.86 29.03 55.03
CA SER A 10 -19.42 29.34 53.67
C SER A 10 -19.82 30.75 53.26
N SER A 11 -18.94 31.47 52.56
CA SER A 11 -19.29 32.57 51.65
C SER A 11 -18.07 32.94 50.80
N VAL A 12 -18.05 32.55 49.53
CA VAL A 12 -17.22 33.22 48.51
C VAL A 12 -18.14 33.66 47.38
N SER A 13 -18.29 34.97 47.22
CA SER A 13 -18.97 35.60 46.11
C SER A 13 -17.97 36.47 45.36
N SER A 14 -17.99 36.28 44.04
CA SER A 14 -17.81 37.30 43.01
C SER A 14 -16.42 37.94 42.84
N ALA A 15 -15.71 37.49 41.80
CA ALA A 15 -14.78 38.33 41.05
C ALA A 15 -14.72 37.89 39.59
N SER A 16 -15.23 38.72 38.68
CA SER A 16 -14.53 39.18 37.46
C SER A 16 -15.53 39.73 36.43
N SER A 17 -15.37 41.02 36.11
CA SER A 17 -15.97 41.64 34.94
C SER A 17 -15.02 42.69 34.40
N SER A 18 -14.99 42.74 33.06
CA SER A 18 -14.30 43.68 32.16
C SER A 18 -13.08 43.11 31.42
N PRO A 19 -12.82 43.54 30.18
CA PRO A 19 -13.76 43.59 29.06
C PRO A 19 -13.14 43.00 27.76
N LEU A 20 -14.01 42.78 26.78
CA LEU A 20 -13.76 42.26 25.44
C LEU A 20 -12.58 42.92 24.70
N LEU A 21 -11.50 42.17 24.50
CA LEU A 21 -10.59 42.40 23.38
C LEU A 21 -11.21 41.73 22.14
N PHE A 22 -11.79 42.54 21.26
CA PHE A 22 -12.27 42.11 19.95
C PHE A 22 -11.05 41.74 19.09
N GLN A 23 -10.54 40.52 19.28
CA GLN A 23 -9.53 39.96 18.41
C GLN A 23 -10.25 39.52 17.14
N HIS A 24 -10.16 40.35 16.12
CA HIS A 24 -10.48 39.98 14.74
C HIS A 24 -9.55 38.80 14.38
N ALA A 25 -10.03 37.59 14.63
CA ALA A 25 -9.51 36.39 13.98
C ALA A 25 -9.95 36.51 12.52
N GLU A 26 -9.11 37.16 11.70
CA GLU A 26 -9.13 36.88 10.27
C GLU A 26 -8.97 35.37 10.14
N ALA A 27 -10.09 34.71 9.86
CA ALA A 27 -10.09 33.33 9.42
C ALA A 27 -9.30 33.32 8.12
N ALA A 28 -7.99 33.07 8.23
CA ALA A 28 -7.17 32.57 7.15
C ALA A 28 -7.86 31.26 6.72
N VAL A 29 -8.81 31.39 5.79
CA VAL A 29 -9.46 30.27 5.14
C VAL A 29 -8.32 29.47 4.56
N ASP A 30 -8.08 28.33 5.20
CA ASP A 30 -7.00 27.40 4.90
C ASP A 30 -7.24 26.91 3.47
N THR A 31 -6.67 27.66 2.52
CA THR A 31 -6.87 27.48 1.08
C THR A 31 -6.41 26.07 0.68
N ASN A 32 -5.48 25.50 1.47
CA ASN A 32 -4.98 24.15 1.32
C ASN A 32 -6.02 23.09 1.74
N ARG A 33 -6.76 23.32 2.84
CA ARG A 33 -7.87 22.45 3.26
C ARG A 33 -8.99 22.47 2.22
N MET A 34 -9.40 23.66 1.77
CA MET A 34 -10.43 23.78 0.73
C MET A 34 -9.99 23.15 -0.60
N GLY A 35 -8.70 23.25 -0.95
CA GLY A 35 -8.13 22.60 -2.13
C GLY A 35 -8.25 21.07 -2.09
N HIS A 36 -7.97 20.45 -0.94
CA HIS A 36 -8.14 19.00 -0.76
C HIS A 36 -9.60 18.57 -0.86
N GLU A 37 -10.52 19.31 -0.25
CA GLU A 37 -11.96 19.04 -0.36
C GLU A 37 -12.44 19.16 -1.83
N LEU A 38 -11.94 20.14 -2.58
CA LEU A 38 -12.24 20.28 -4.01
C LEU A 38 -11.66 19.16 -4.87
N ASP A 39 -10.48 18.64 -4.53
CA ASP A 39 -9.87 17.50 -5.23
C ASP A 39 -10.67 16.20 -5.01
N ILE A 40 -11.17 15.99 -3.79
CA ILE A 40 -12.09 14.89 -3.45
C ILE A 40 -13.36 15.00 -4.29
N ILE A 41 -13.96 16.19 -4.37
CA ILE A 41 -15.17 16.44 -5.17
C ILE A 41 -14.89 16.17 -6.65
N LYS A 42 -13.79 16.69 -7.21
CA LYS A 42 -13.41 16.43 -8.62
C LYS A 42 -13.23 14.94 -8.89
N THR A 43 -12.59 14.21 -7.98
CA THR A 43 -12.39 12.76 -8.08
C THR A 43 -13.72 12.00 -8.07
N TRP A 44 -14.68 12.43 -7.25
CA TRP A 44 -16.02 11.81 -7.22
C TRP A 44 -16.84 12.14 -8.47
N PHE A 45 -16.76 13.37 -8.96
CA PHE A 45 -17.46 13.79 -10.18
C PHE A 45 -16.88 13.19 -11.46
N ALA A 46 -15.59 12.81 -11.47
CA ALA A 46 -14.98 12.10 -12.59
C ALA A 46 -15.54 10.67 -12.80
N ILE A 47 -16.27 10.13 -11.82
CA ILE A 47 -16.91 8.81 -11.87
C ILE A 47 -18.31 8.88 -12.52
N LEU A 48 -18.91 10.08 -12.57
CA LEU A 48 -20.25 10.29 -13.13
C LEU A 48 -20.17 10.53 -14.64
N ASN A 49 -21.14 10.00 -15.38
CA ASN A 49 -21.29 10.31 -16.80
C ASN A 49 -21.81 11.75 -16.98
N ASP A 50 -21.69 12.32 -18.19
CA ASP A 50 -22.08 13.72 -18.45
C ASP A 50 -23.53 14.04 -18.06
N GLU A 51 -24.46 13.12 -18.29
CA GLU A 51 -25.87 13.26 -17.91
C GLU A 51 -26.06 13.23 -16.38
N GLU A 52 -25.39 12.30 -15.69
CA GLU A 52 -25.44 12.17 -14.22
C GLU A 52 -24.81 13.37 -13.53
N ARG A 53 -23.73 13.91 -14.11
CA ARG A 53 -23.06 15.13 -13.66
C ARG A 53 -23.95 16.36 -13.81
N ALA A 54 -24.62 16.50 -14.95
CA ALA A 54 -25.56 17.61 -15.17
C ALA A 54 -26.73 17.55 -14.18
N ALA A 55 -27.31 16.36 -13.97
CA ALA A 55 -28.39 16.16 -13.00
C ALA A 55 -27.94 16.46 -11.56
N ALA A 56 -26.75 16.00 -11.16
CA ALA A 56 -26.18 16.29 -9.83
C ALA A 56 -25.94 17.79 -9.62
N LEU A 57 -25.44 18.51 -10.63
CA LEU A 57 -25.26 19.96 -10.56
C LEU A 57 -26.60 20.69 -10.45
N SER A 58 -27.60 20.30 -11.25
CA SER A 58 -28.96 20.87 -11.15
C SER A 58 -29.56 20.65 -9.77
N SER A 59 -29.41 19.43 -9.22
CA SER A 59 -29.85 19.14 -7.85
C SER A 59 -29.17 20.05 -6.84
N ILE A 60 -27.84 20.24 -6.90
CA ILE A 60 -27.10 21.15 -5.99
C ILE A 60 -27.59 22.59 -6.10
N THR A 61 -27.87 23.08 -7.31
CA THR A 61 -28.34 24.46 -7.52
C THR A 61 -29.77 24.70 -7.06
N GLU A 62 -30.59 23.65 -7.01
CA GLU A 62 -31.98 23.71 -6.55
C GLU A 62 -32.12 23.55 -5.02
N LEU A 63 -31.04 23.19 -4.30
CA LEU A 63 -31.10 23.02 -2.85
C LEU A 63 -31.18 24.36 -2.11
N PRO A 64 -32.20 24.57 -1.24
CA PRO A 64 -32.29 25.76 -0.39
C PRO A 64 -31.27 25.77 0.75
N CYS A 65 -30.70 24.62 1.13
CA CYS A 65 -29.65 24.55 2.15
C CYS A 65 -28.69 23.36 2.00
N LEU A 66 -27.45 23.52 2.51
CA LEU A 66 -26.36 22.54 2.42
C LEU A 66 -26.68 21.18 3.06
N ARG A 67 -27.67 21.09 3.96
CA ARG A 67 -28.05 19.83 4.63
C ARG A 67 -28.74 18.82 3.70
N GLU A 68 -29.26 19.28 2.57
CA GLU A 68 -29.98 18.42 1.63
C GLU A 68 -29.06 17.70 0.63
N ILE A 69 -27.75 17.97 0.69
CA ILE A 69 -26.75 17.32 -0.17
C ILE A 69 -26.36 15.92 0.32
N GLU A 70 -26.67 15.59 1.58
CA GLU A 70 -26.33 14.31 2.24
C GLU A 70 -26.79 13.07 1.46
N PRO A 71 -28.03 12.96 0.96
CA PRO A 71 -28.45 11.81 0.14
C PRO A 71 -27.60 11.66 -1.14
N MET A 72 -27.21 12.76 -1.78
CA MET A 72 -26.36 12.71 -2.97
C MET A 72 -24.94 12.25 -2.63
N ILE A 73 -24.34 12.78 -1.55
CA ILE A 73 -23.03 12.32 -1.06
C ILE A 73 -23.07 10.82 -0.73
N GLN A 74 -24.16 10.34 -0.13
CA GLN A 74 -24.31 8.94 0.21
C GLN A 74 -24.39 8.04 -1.04
N THR A 75 -25.13 8.46 -2.07
CA THR A 75 -25.16 7.77 -3.37
C THR A 75 -23.78 7.73 -4.03
N LEU A 76 -23.02 8.82 -3.98
CA LEU A 76 -21.65 8.86 -4.51
C LEU A 76 -20.69 7.94 -3.73
N LYS A 77 -20.80 7.90 -2.40
CA LYS A 77 -20.03 6.99 -1.55
C LYS A 77 -20.35 5.52 -1.83
N GLU A 78 -21.62 5.17 -2.03
CA GLU A 78 -22.05 3.82 -2.41
C GLU A 78 -21.49 3.44 -3.78
N ARG A 79 -21.62 4.33 -4.78
CA ARG A 79 -21.13 4.08 -6.13
C ARG A 79 -19.61 3.94 -6.18
N LYS A 80 -18.86 4.73 -5.40
CA LYS A 80 -17.43 4.53 -5.20
C LYS A 80 -17.16 3.14 -4.61
N ARG A 81 -17.84 2.74 -3.54
CA ARG A 81 -17.67 1.42 -2.91
C ARG A 81 -17.94 0.27 -3.88
N ASP A 82 -18.96 0.41 -4.71
CA ASP A 82 -19.31 -0.58 -5.73
C ASP A 82 -18.29 -0.66 -6.87
N LEU A 83 -17.68 0.47 -7.25
CA LEU A 83 -16.56 0.45 -8.20
C LEU A 83 -15.32 -0.19 -7.61
N TRP A 84 -15.02 0.07 -6.34
CA TRP A 84 -13.95 -0.64 -5.63
C TRP A 84 -14.22 -2.14 -5.55
N ARG A 85 -15.48 -2.55 -5.28
CA ARG A 85 -15.86 -3.97 -5.34
C ARG A 85 -15.75 -4.56 -6.73
N ARG A 86 -16.19 -3.87 -7.79
CA ARG A 86 -16.04 -4.34 -9.17
C ARG A 86 -14.58 -4.42 -9.58
N GLN A 87 -13.76 -3.48 -9.14
CA GLN A 87 -12.31 -3.51 -9.36
C GLN A 87 -11.67 -4.67 -8.60
N GLU A 88 -12.08 -4.92 -7.36
CA GLU A 88 -11.65 -6.07 -6.56
C GLU A 88 -12.11 -7.39 -7.18
N ASP A 89 -13.34 -7.48 -7.69
CA ASP A 89 -13.89 -8.66 -8.38
C ASP A 89 -13.16 -8.94 -9.70
N LEU A 90 -12.79 -7.90 -10.46
CA LEU A 90 -11.94 -8.00 -11.64
C LEU A 90 -10.47 -8.34 -11.30
N VAL A 91 -9.99 -7.92 -10.13
CA VAL A 91 -8.67 -8.23 -9.57
C VAL A 91 -8.63 -9.65 -8.95
N ILE A 92 -9.79 -10.19 -8.55
CA ILE A 92 -10.02 -11.60 -8.18
C ILE A 92 -10.48 -12.40 -9.42
N GLN A 93 -10.03 -12.02 -10.63
CA GLN A 93 -9.55 -13.11 -11.48
C GLN A 93 -8.51 -13.88 -10.64
N PRO A 94 -8.53 -15.22 -10.57
CA PRO A 94 -7.41 -15.92 -9.96
C PRO A 94 -6.21 -15.44 -10.75
N ALA A 95 -5.40 -14.56 -10.14
CA ALA A 95 -4.17 -14.11 -10.73
C ALA A 95 -3.56 -15.40 -11.24
N ASN A 96 -3.29 -15.49 -12.55
CA ASN A 96 -2.47 -16.54 -13.09
C ASN A 96 -1.12 -16.33 -12.41
N ARG A 97 -1.02 -16.77 -11.15
CA ARG A 97 0.20 -16.85 -10.39
C ARG A 97 0.91 -17.89 -11.20
N THR A 98 1.72 -17.43 -12.14
CA THR A 98 2.55 -18.28 -12.95
C THR A 98 3.30 -19.12 -11.96
N LYS A 99 2.82 -20.36 -11.77
CA LYS A 99 3.40 -21.31 -10.84
C LYS A 99 4.88 -21.32 -11.18
N TRP A 100 5.72 -21.01 -10.20
CA TRP A 100 7.15 -20.91 -10.48
C TRP A 100 7.60 -22.25 -11.05
N VAL A 101 8.08 -22.23 -12.30
CA VAL A 101 8.60 -23.42 -12.98
C VAL A 101 10.11 -23.41 -12.80
N MET A 102 10.67 -24.58 -12.48
CA MET A 102 12.13 -24.77 -12.46
C MET A 102 12.70 -24.36 -13.82
N PRO A 103 13.60 -23.36 -13.89
CA PRO A 103 14.23 -22.97 -15.14
C PRO A 103 15.15 -24.08 -15.64
N ALA A 104 15.04 -24.41 -16.93
CA ALA A 104 15.91 -25.38 -17.57
C ALA A 104 17.39 -24.93 -17.51
N PHE A 105 18.28 -25.89 -17.39
CA PHE A 105 19.72 -25.62 -17.36
C PHE A 105 20.25 -25.23 -18.75
N PRO A 106 20.95 -24.08 -18.87
CA PRO A 106 21.42 -23.59 -20.16
C PRO A 106 22.70 -24.32 -20.63
N ARG A 107 22.57 -25.53 -21.17
CA ARG A 107 23.72 -26.38 -21.61
C ARG A 107 24.62 -25.71 -22.66
N ASN A 108 24.02 -24.93 -23.56
CA ASN A 108 24.69 -24.34 -24.74
C ASN A 108 24.67 -22.80 -24.72
N SER A 109 24.65 -22.18 -23.53
CA SER A 109 24.64 -20.71 -23.47
C SER A 109 26.03 -20.14 -23.72
N GLU A 110 26.14 -19.32 -24.76
CA GLU A 110 27.35 -18.58 -25.13
C GLU A 110 27.47 -17.24 -24.37
N ASP A 111 26.46 -16.90 -23.54
CA ASP A 111 26.44 -15.66 -22.78
C ASP A 111 27.49 -15.69 -21.65
N PRO A 112 28.37 -14.69 -21.51
CA PRO A 112 29.32 -14.63 -20.38
C PRO A 112 28.62 -14.48 -19.01
N LYS A 113 27.36 -14.01 -19.00
CA LYS A 113 26.52 -13.82 -17.81
C LYS A 113 25.44 -14.90 -17.67
N TRP A 114 25.57 -16.03 -18.38
CA TRP A 114 24.60 -17.13 -18.33
C TRP A 114 24.32 -17.57 -16.88
N ILE A 115 25.36 -17.61 -16.06
CA ILE A 115 25.29 -18.11 -14.70
C ILE A 115 24.51 -17.17 -13.77
N THR A 116 24.74 -15.86 -13.88
CA THR A 116 24.00 -14.85 -13.13
C THR A 116 22.51 -14.89 -13.47
N LYS A 117 22.17 -15.01 -14.77
CA LYS A 117 20.77 -15.10 -15.24
C LYS A 117 20.10 -16.36 -14.67
N TRP A 118 20.75 -17.52 -14.79
CA TRP A 118 20.22 -18.80 -14.34
C TRP A 118 20.07 -18.85 -12.80
N LEU A 119 21.07 -18.39 -12.05
CA LEU A 119 21.00 -18.35 -10.58
C LEU A 119 19.94 -17.35 -10.08
N ARG A 120 19.70 -16.23 -10.77
CA ARG A 120 18.58 -15.33 -10.44
C ARG A 120 17.23 -16.01 -10.63
N ALA A 121 17.05 -16.75 -11.74
CA ALA A 121 15.83 -17.51 -11.98
C ALA A 121 15.60 -18.61 -10.91
N LEU A 122 16.68 -19.23 -10.43
CA LEU A 122 16.66 -20.19 -9.31
C LEU A 122 16.59 -19.54 -7.92
N ARG A 123 16.73 -18.21 -7.81
CA ARG A 123 16.89 -17.48 -6.55
C ARG A 123 18.12 -17.92 -5.72
N LEU A 124 19.18 -18.37 -6.39
CA LEU A 124 20.46 -18.81 -5.81
C LEU A 124 21.64 -17.86 -6.12
N HIS A 125 21.34 -16.62 -6.51
CA HIS A 125 22.32 -15.59 -6.89
C HIS A 125 23.39 -15.27 -5.82
N LYS A 126 23.19 -15.69 -4.56
CA LYS A 126 24.22 -15.61 -3.51
C LYS A 126 25.48 -16.43 -3.86
N TYR A 127 25.32 -17.55 -4.56
CA TYR A 127 26.41 -18.49 -4.90
C TYR A 127 27.04 -18.20 -6.27
N GLU A 128 26.73 -17.06 -6.88
CA GLU A 128 27.29 -16.67 -8.18
C GLU A 128 28.82 -16.63 -8.18
N LYS A 129 29.41 -16.16 -7.08
CA LYS A 129 30.87 -16.08 -6.94
C LYS A 129 31.54 -17.45 -6.88
N CYS A 130 30.84 -18.47 -6.35
CA CYS A 130 31.33 -19.84 -6.22
C CYS A 130 31.44 -20.55 -7.58
N LEU A 131 30.59 -20.17 -8.53
CA LEU A 131 30.45 -20.85 -9.82
C LEU A 131 30.90 -19.97 -11.00
N THR A 132 31.33 -18.73 -10.72
CA THR A 132 31.90 -17.81 -11.71
C THR A 132 33.18 -18.41 -12.30
N GLY A 133 33.30 -18.35 -13.63
CA GLY A 133 34.47 -18.86 -14.35
C GLY A 133 34.34 -20.31 -14.84
N LEU A 134 33.29 -21.03 -14.45
CA LEU A 134 32.99 -22.35 -14.98
C LEU A 134 32.14 -22.25 -16.25
N THR A 135 32.43 -23.12 -17.21
CA THR A 135 31.59 -23.30 -18.40
C THR A 135 30.32 -24.09 -18.06
N PRO A 136 29.20 -23.91 -18.78
CA PRO A 136 27.98 -24.69 -18.55
C PRO A 136 28.22 -26.20 -18.60
N THR A 137 29.13 -26.64 -19.49
CA THR A 137 29.53 -28.05 -19.60
C THR A 137 30.21 -28.56 -18.33
N GLN A 138 31.10 -27.77 -17.72
CA GLN A 138 31.72 -28.13 -16.45
C GLN A 138 30.69 -28.19 -15.32
N VAL A 139 29.81 -27.17 -15.23
CA VAL A 139 28.77 -27.11 -14.18
C VAL A 139 27.81 -28.30 -14.25
N SER A 140 27.51 -28.79 -15.46
CA SER A 140 26.64 -29.96 -15.63
C SER A 140 27.23 -31.29 -15.15
N ARG A 141 28.56 -31.36 -14.97
CA ARG A 141 29.27 -32.56 -14.50
C ARG A 141 29.52 -32.56 -13.00
N LEU A 142 29.22 -31.45 -12.30
CA LEU A 142 29.50 -31.29 -10.88
C LEU A 142 28.61 -32.18 -10.01
N ASN A 143 29.21 -32.76 -8.98
CA ASN A 143 28.54 -33.53 -7.94
C ASN A 143 28.27 -32.72 -6.66
N ASP A 144 27.47 -33.26 -5.73
CA ASP A 144 27.17 -32.61 -4.44
C ASP A 144 28.44 -32.23 -3.65
N ALA A 145 29.44 -33.11 -3.65
CA ALA A 145 30.71 -32.89 -2.98
C ALA A 145 31.50 -31.72 -3.59
N GLU A 146 31.59 -31.65 -4.92
CA GLU A 146 32.30 -30.58 -5.62
C GLU A 146 31.58 -29.23 -5.45
N LEU A 147 30.24 -29.23 -5.44
CA LEU A 147 29.46 -28.02 -5.13
C LEU A 147 29.71 -27.52 -3.69
N GLN A 148 29.91 -28.44 -2.75
CA GLN A 148 30.27 -28.09 -1.38
C GLN A 148 31.68 -27.49 -1.30
N GLU A 149 32.66 -28.05 -2.02
CA GLU A 149 34.03 -27.51 -2.09
C GLU A 149 34.09 -26.12 -2.74
N LEU A 150 33.22 -25.85 -3.72
CA LEU A 150 33.10 -24.52 -4.35
C LEU A 150 32.45 -23.47 -3.42
N GLY A 151 31.92 -23.87 -2.25
CA GLY A 151 31.35 -22.96 -1.26
C GLY A 151 29.81 -22.88 -1.27
N VAL A 152 29.12 -23.88 -1.83
CA VAL A 152 27.67 -24.02 -1.68
C VAL A 152 27.36 -24.75 -0.36
N ASP A 153 27.38 -24.00 0.73
CA ASP A 153 27.32 -24.55 2.10
C ASP A 153 26.02 -25.30 2.42
N THR A 154 24.91 -24.89 1.80
CA THR A 154 23.58 -25.42 2.15
C THR A 154 23.20 -26.61 1.27
N VAL A 155 22.86 -27.74 1.92
CA VAL A 155 22.38 -28.96 1.25
C VAL A 155 21.18 -28.68 0.34
N GLY A 156 20.28 -27.79 0.78
CA GLY A 156 19.12 -27.39 -0.02
C GLY A 156 19.47 -26.67 -1.32
N ALA A 157 20.49 -25.81 -1.33
CA ALA A 157 20.95 -25.15 -2.55
C ALA A 157 21.60 -26.16 -3.50
N ARG A 158 22.43 -27.07 -2.98
CA ARG A 158 23.07 -28.12 -3.80
C ARG A 158 22.04 -29.04 -4.44
N GLY A 159 21.08 -29.55 -3.66
CA GLY A 159 19.99 -30.36 -4.19
C GLY A 159 19.14 -29.63 -5.24
N LYS A 160 18.92 -28.32 -5.07
CA LYS A 160 18.21 -27.48 -6.05
C LYS A 160 19.00 -27.30 -7.35
N LEU A 161 20.31 -27.09 -7.27
CA LEU A 161 21.19 -27.00 -8.43
C LEU A 161 21.22 -28.31 -9.21
N LEU A 162 21.41 -29.44 -8.52
CA LEU A 162 21.42 -30.78 -9.14
C LEU A 162 20.07 -31.09 -9.82
N ARG A 163 18.96 -30.79 -9.15
CA ARG A 163 17.61 -30.89 -9.76
C ARG A 163 17.48 -30.00 -10.99
N ALA A 164 17.93 -28.75 -10.93
CA ALA A 164 17.83 -27.81 -12.05
C ALA A 164 18.66 -28.27 -13.27
N ILE A 165 19.86 -28.81 -13.03
CA ILE A 165 20.75 -29.38 -14.05
C ILE A 165 20.13 -30.63 -14.72
N GLN A 166 19.44 -31.47 -13.94
CA GLN A 166 18.76 -32.67 -14.43
C GLN A 166 17.39 -32.39 -15.06
N SER A 167 16.76 -31.25 -14.75
CA SER A 167 15.37 -30.94 -15.14
C SER A 167 15.16 -30.41 -16.57
N GLY A 168 16.16 -30.47 -17.43
CA GLY A 168 16.06 -30.05 -18.84
C GLY A 168 16.76 -31.00 -19.78
#